data_AF-A0A9E5RG40-F1
#
_entry.id   AF-A0A9E5RG40-F1
#
_cell.length_a   1.000
_cell.length_b   1.000
_cell.length_c   1.000
_cell.angle_alpha   90.00
_cell.angle_beta   90.00
_cell.angle_gamma   90.00
#
_symmetry.space_group_name_H-M   'P 1'
#
loop_
_entity.id
_entity.type
_entity.pdbx_description
1 polymer ?
#
loop_
_entity_poly.entity_id
_entity_poly.type
_entity_poly.pdbx_seq_one_letter_code
_entity_poly.pdbx_strand_id
1 'polypeptide(L)'
;MALTADQRNYYYLLEAARTGIHKPILAALYEVHDSPRLPDGETGLGISPANRIPPDQVNAFPEQVQYAANTLRSITNRLTAQGWKSDEIWDRNEGRYTDRFVEAIAKGYAPPANDPAAARLESSDSKKLLKAYIEDLTVDYRADQLPHNLSNLDPNLLTFTERLTRYHTGLPYQREALLEAVRLWRKLDHREAAIASFNLSNPNEATLDRSLLQFIQQVSPNYSGYPHQREALLRLAQLWRQLDSREEAIATVQAHPTGETNLEIVDPALIAFAQRIPKFYQGRGEQRNALTEMFRLWRGLDSRASVLTALGLNPQVLTASNPDRTTLVNAASQLDRELLEFVRLIPTTYQETDEQREALLRLVQLWRGLDAREKTVQSLFEDLRRMEQARRDSQDAPPIPEPPPPPRRPNRWTPSNIRGHMYTSILPNGNFTWAEATHGGTRMPPNQATVDAIVRIAQLAQQARDRIGRPFRITSWYRPPEVNRRVGGASESRHIVGDAIDFYCDGLSGNQLYWALDPWWPGGLGRYQQFPELSHIDARSYRARWKH
;
A
#
# COMPACT_ATOMS: atom_id res chain seq x y z
N MET A 1 21.22 -26.05 -27.86
CA MET A 1 21.36 -24.75 -28.54
C MET A 1 22.22 -23.91 -27.63
N ALA A 2 23.22 -23.24 -28.18
CA ALA A 2 24.07 -22.32 -27.41
C ALA A 2 23.21 -21.22 -26.75
N LEU A 3 23.55 -20.86 -25.51
CA LEU A 3 22.93 -19.79 -24.74
C LEU A 3 23.25 -18.43 -25.35
N THR A 4 22.29 -17.50 -25.26
CA THR A 4 22.55 -16.10 -25.60
C THR A 4 23.46 -15.44 -24.55
N ALA A 5 24.06 -14.29 -24.88
CA ALA A 5 24.84 -13.50 -23.92
C ALA A 5 24.02 -13.15 -22.67
N ASP A 6 22.75 -12.75 -22.84
CA ASP A 6 21.86 -12.40 -21.73
C ASP A 6 21.55 -13.61 -20.84
N GLN A 7 21.33 -14.79 -21.43
CA GLN A 7 21.11 -16.02 -20.67
C GLN A 7 22.33 -16.42 -19.86
N ARG A 8 23.55 -16.26 -20.41
CA ARG A 8 24.80 -16.48 -19.66
C ARG A 8 24.95 -15.47 -18.52
N ASN A 9 24.70 -14.20 -18.81
CA ASN A 9 24.78 -13.13 -17.82
C ASN A 9 23.82 -13.35 -16.64
N TYR A 10 22.61 -13.86 -16.90
CA TYR A 10 21.67 -14.26 -15.85
C TYR A 10 22.28 -15.26 -14.85
N TYR A 11 22.92 -16.33 -15.33
CA TYR A 11 23.57 -17.30 -14.43
C TYR A 11 24.75 -16.69 -13.67
N TYR A 12 25.53 -15.81 -14.31
CA TYR A 12 26.63 -15.12 -13.63
C TYR A 12 26.12 -14.24 -12.48
N LEU A 13 25.07 -13.46 -12.72
CA LEU A 13 24.45 -12.61 -11.70
C LEU A 13 23.87 -13.44 -10.54
N LEU A 14 23.15 -14.51 -10.87
CA LEU A 14 22.56 -15.41 -9.89
C LEU A 14 23.62 -15.99 -8.94
N GLU A 15 24.69 -16.54 -9.51
CA GLU A 15 25.73 -17.23 -8.74
C GLU A 15 26.70 -16.26 -8.03
N ALA A 16 26.95 -15.09 -8.62
CA ALA A 16 27.69 -14.02 -7.98
C ALA A 16 26.96 -13.49 -6.74
N ALA A 17 25.67 -13.20 -6.87
CA ALA A 17 24.82 -12.78 -5.75
C ALA A 17 24.70 -13.89 -4.69
N ARG A 18 24.60 -15.16 -5.10
CA ARG A 18 24.56 -16.29 -4.16
C ARG A 18 25.85 -16.40 -3.36
N THR A 19 27.01 -16.27 -3.97
CA THR A 19 28.31 -16.55 -3.29
C THR A 19 29.00 -15.31 -2.73
N GLY A 20 28.55 -14.11 -3.08
CA GLY A 20 29.16 -12.85 -2.65
C GLY A 20 30.48 -12.55 -3.38
N ILE A 21 30.61 -13.00 -4.64
CA ILE A 21 31.75 -12.69 -5.51
C ILE A 21 31.37 -11.63 -6.54
N HIS A 22 32.37 -11.07 -7.21
CA HIS A 22 32.13 -10.06 -8.23
C HIS A 22 31.81 -10.70 -9.57
N LYS A 23 30.59 -10.51 -10.10
CA LYS A 23 30.08 -11.14 -11.33
C LYS A 23 31.07 -11.18 -12.50
N PRO A 24 31.79 -10.08 -12.83
CA PRO A 24 32.64 -10.07 -14.02
C PRO A 24 33.74 -11.13 -14.05
N ILE A 25 34.14 -11.70 -12.91
CA ILE A 25 35.14 -12.76 -12.90
C ILE A 25 34.59 -14.08 -13.50
N LEU A 26 33.28 -14.34 -13.38
CA LEU A 26 32.65 -15.53 -13.97
C LEU A 26 32.57 -15.40 -15.49
N ALA A 27 32.19 -14.21 -15.98
CA ALA A 27 32.23 -13.88 -17.40
C ALA A 27 33.67 -13.99 -17.94
N ALA A 28 34.65 -13.45 -17.21
CA ALA A 28 36.06 -13.54 -17.60
C ALA A 28 36.57 -14.98 -17.67
N LEU A 29 36.20 -15.84 -16.72
CA LEU A 29 36.55 -17.26 -16.74
C LEU A 29 35.96 -17.96 -17.98
N TYR A 30 34.70 -17.69 -18.32
CA TYR A 30 34.10 -18.21 -19.54
C TYR A 30 34.86 -17.76 -20.80
N GLU A 31 35.21 -16.47 -20.90
CA GLU A 31 35.91 -15.92 -22.06
C GLU A 31 37.35 -16.46 -22.25
N VAL A 32 38.04 -16.85 -21.17
CA VAL A 32 39.42 -17.34 -21.28
C VAL A 32 39.56 -18.85 -21.32
N HIS A 33 38.51 -19.59 -20.92
CA HIS A 33 38.54 -21.04 -20.91
C HIS A 33 37.77 -21.60 -22.13
N ASP A 34 38.51 -22.28 -23.00
CA ASP A 34 37.94 -23.02 -24.15
C ASP A 34 37.52 -24.47 -23.80
N SER A 35 37.41 -24.79 -22.49
CA SER A 35 37.12 -26.14 -22.00
C SER A 35 36.54 -26.14 -20.57
N PRO A 36 35.76 -27.15 -20.15
CA PRO A 36 35.35 -28.33 -20.93
C PRO A 36 34.33 -27.99 -22.03
N ARG A 37 34.26 -28.81 -23.09
CA ARG A 37 33.15 -28.72 -24.04
C ARG A 37 31.92 -29.39 -23.43
N LEU A 38 30.81 -28.68 -23.42
CA LEU A 38 29.57 -29.11 -22.80
C LEU A 38 28.66 -29.83 -23.81
N PRO A 39 27.76 -30.73 -23.37
CA PRO A 39 26.90 -31.53 -24.24
C PRO A 39 25.92 -30.72 -25.10
N ASP A 40 25.57 -29.50 -24.67
CA ASP A 40 24.67 -28.59 -25.36
C ASP A 40 25.35 -27.71 -26.44
N GLY A 41 26.67 -27.84 -26.58
CA GLY A 41 27.51 -27.09 -27.51
C GLY A 41 28.17 -25.86 -26.90
N GLU A 42 27.92 -25.56 -25.60
CA GLU A 42 28.60 -24.51 -24.87
C GLU A 42 30.03 -24.90 -24.46
N THR A 43 30.77 -23.91 -23.99
CA THR A 43 32.06 -24.08 -23.34
C THR A 43 31.93 -23.77 -21.85
N GLY A 44 32.57 -24.57 -21.00
CA GLY A 44 32.61 -24.38 -19.56
C GLY A 44 33.63 -23.33 -19.10
N LEU A 45 33.59 -23.00 -17.81
CA LEU A 45 34.40 -21.95 -17.17
C LEU A 45 35.76 -22.49 -16.67
N GLY A 46 36.29 -23.55 -17.30
CA GLY A 46 37.50 -24.21 -16.81
C GLY A 46 37.30 -25.04 -15.54
N ILE A 47 36.07 -25.45 -15.25
CA ILE A 47 35.76 -26.23 -14.04
C ILE A 47 35.75 -27.72 -14.34
N SER A 48 36.45 -28.48 -13.51
CA SER A 48 36.51 -29.95 -13.57
C SER A 48 36.18 -30.58 -12.20
N PRO A 49 35.69 -31.84 -12.17
CA PRO A 49 35.29 -32.49 -10.93
C PRO A 49 36.42 -32.55 -9.90
N ALA A 50 36.08 -32.29 -8.64
CA ALA A 50 36.99 -32.47 -7.52
C ALA A 50 36.24 -32.99 -6.28
N ASN A 51 36.97 -33.64 -5.38
CA ASN A 51 36.43 -34.17 -4.13
C ASN A 51 35.23 -35.11 -4.36
N ARG A 52 34.04 -34.71 -3.89
CA ARG A 52 32.81 -35.50 -3.98
C ARG A 52 31.89 -35.07 -5.13
N ILE A 53 32.35 -34.15 -5.98
CA ILE A 53 31.56 -33.62 -7.09
C ILE A 53 31.61 -34.63 -8.25
N PRO A 54 30.47 -35.23 -8.65
CA PRO A 54 30.41 -36.14 -9.78
C PRO A 54 30.64 -35.43 -11.12
N PRO A 55 31.17 -36.10 -12.17
CA PRO A 55 31.37 -35.50 -13.48
C PRO A 55 30.11 -34.92 -14.12
N ASP A 56 28.96 -35.55 -13.94
CA ASP A 56 27.67 -35.08 -14.43
C ASP A 56 27.19 -33.78 -13.78
N GLN A 57 27.70 -33.44 -12.59
CA GLN A 57 27.39 -32.19 -11.89
C GLN A 57 28.25 -31.00 -12.33
N VAL A 58 29.11 -31.14 -13.33
CA VAL A 58 29.83 -30.01 -13.95
C VAL A 58 29.68 -30.02 -15.47
N ASN A 59 28.72 -30.78 -16.00
CA ASN A 59 28.58 -31.02 -17.44
C ASN A 59 27.53 -30.11 -18.11
N ALA A 60 26.99 -29.11 -17.44
CA ALA A 60 26.16 -28.10 -18.06
C ALA A 60 26.58 -26.69 -17.61
N PHE A 61 26.20 -25.69 -18.41
CA PHE A 61 26.67 -24.33 -18.21
C PHE A 61 26.28 -23.75 -16.84
N PRO A 62 25.02 -23.88 -16.36
CA PRO A 62 24.64 -23.41 -15.04
C PRO A 62 25.50 -24.01 -13.91
N GLU A 63 25.81 -25.30 -14.01
CA GLU A 63 26.64 -26.03 -13.06
C GLU A 63 28.10 -25.55 -13.12
N GLN A 64 28.65 -25.31 -14.31
CA GLN A 64 29.97 -24.70 -14.48
C GLN A 64 30.05 -23.35 -13.77
N VAL A 65 29.03 -22.50 -13.92
CA VAL A 65 28.98 -21.20 -13.24
C VAL A 65 28.86 -21.37 -11.72
N GLN A 66 27.97 -22.25 -11.25
CA GLN A 66 27.76 -22.50 -9.83
C GLN A 66 29.04 -22.98 -9.13
N TYR A 67 29.72 -23.97 -9.73
CA TYR A 67 30.95 -24.50 -9.17
C TYR A 67 32.14 -23.56 -9.35
N ALA A 68 32.20 -22.75 -10.42
CA ALA A 68 33.18 -21.67 -10.52
C ALA A 68 33.02 -20.67 -9.37
N ALA A 69 31.79 -20.27 -9.06
CA ALA A 69 31.50 -19.34 -7.98
C ALA A 69 31.91 -19.89 -6.60
N ASN A 70 31.58 -21.17 -6.32
CA ASN A 70 32.02 -21.84 -5.10
C ASN A 70 33.56 -21.93 -5.01
N THR A 71 34.21 -22.24 -6.13
CA THR A 71 35.66 -22.40 -6.22
C THR A 71 36.38 -21.07 -5.98
N LEU A 72 35.89 -19.97 -6.56
CA LEU A 72 36.41 -18.62 -6.30
C LEU A 72 36.31 -18.24 -4.83
N ARG A 73 35.18 -18.57 -4.17
CA ARG A 73 35.03 -18.35 -2.73
C ARG A 73 36.01 -19.20 -1.91
N SER A 74 36.27 -20.44 -2.32
CA SER A 74 37.29 -21.32 -1.72
C SER A 74 38.70 -20.72 -1.86
N ILE A 75 39.06 -20.20 -3.04
CA ILE A 75 40.32 -19.47 -3.28
C ILE A 75 40.42 -18.28 -2.33
N THR A 76 39.39 -17.44 -2.24
CA THR A 76 39.36 -16.29 -1.33
C THR A 76 39.59 -16.72 0.12
N ASN A 77 38.93 -17.80 0.57
CA ASN A 77 39.08 -18.32 1.93
C ASN A 77 40.50 -18.79 2.21
N ARG A 78 41.10 -19.53 1.28
CA ARG A 78 42.48 -20.00 1.40
C ARG A 78 43.46 -18.84 1.47
N LEU A 79 43.36 -17.86 0.58
CA LEU A 79 44.26 -16.72 0.56
C LEU A 79 44.11 -15.87 1.84
N THR A 80 42.88 -15.68 2.32
CA THR A 80 42.63 -14.99 3.61
C THR A 80 43.26 -15.75 4.77
N ALA A 81 43.13 -17.08 4.81
CA ALA A 81 43.78 -17.92 5.82
C ALA A 81 45.31 -17.91 5.74
N GLN A 82 45.87 -17.60 4.57
CA GLN A 82 47.30 -17.37 4.35
C GLN A 82 47.73 -15.92 4.68
N GLY A 83 46.84 -15.10 5.21
CA GLY A 83 47.13 -13.74 5.66
C GLY A 83 46.86 -12.64 4.65
N TRP A 84 46.23 -12.93 3.50
CA TRP A 84 45.86 -11.89 2.54
C TRP A 84 44.82 -10.95 3.15
N LYS A 85 45.09 -9.65 3.04
CA LYS A 85 44.20 -8.58 3.51
C LYS A 85 43.19 -8.19 2.43
N SER A 86 42.19 -7.39 2.82
CA SER A 86 41.13 -6.98 1.91
C SER A 86 41.63 -6.16 0.72
N ASP A 87 42.62 -5.30 0.91
CA ASP A 87 43.25 -4.45 -0.11
C ASP A 87 44.14 -5.26 -1.08
N GLU A 88 44.55 -6.46 -0.71
CA GLU A 88 45.23 -7.40 -1.61
C GLU A 88 44.24 -8.18 -2.49
N ILE A 89 42.97 -8.28 -2.10
CA ILE A 89 41.91 -8.99 -2.83
C ILE A 89 41.08 -8.02 -3.66
N TRP A 90 40.71 -6.87 -3.09
CA TRP A 90 39.82 -5.88 -3.66
C TRP A 90 40.46 -4.50 -3.68
N ASP A 91 40.59 -3.93 -4.87
CA ASP A 91 40.99 -2.54 -5.07
C ASP A 91 39.78 -1.64 -4.81
N ARG A 92 39.83 -0.91 -3.70
CA ARG A 92 38.76 0.02 -3.34
C ARG A 92 38.71 1.25 -4.24
N ASN A 93 39.81 1.69 -4.86
CA ASN A 93 39.80 2.89 -5.70
C ASN A 93 39.22 2.57 -7.08
N GLU A 94 39.53 1.38 -7.59
CA GLU A 94 39.06 0.90 -8.88
C GLU A 94 37.72 0.15 -8.81
N GLY A 95 37.23 -0.18 -7.60
CA GLY A 95 35.94 -0.85 -7.41
C GLY A 95 35.90 -2.26 -8.01
N ARG A 96 37.02 -2.99 -7.94
CA ARG A 96 37.20 -4.29 -8.59
C ARG A 96 38.22 -5.16 -7.85
N TYR A 97 38.30 -6.45 -8.17
CA TYR A 97 39.42 -7.30 -7.77
C TYR A 97 40.77 -6.72 -8.20
N THR A 98 41.77 -6.86 -7.33
CA THR A 98 43.15 -6.46 -7.65
C THR A 98 43.71 -7.34 -8.76
N ASP A 99 44.65 -6.79 -9.54
CA ASP A 99 45.35 -7.55 -10.58
C ASP A 99 46.04 -8.79 -9.97
N ARG A 100 46.61 -8.64 -8.78
CA ARG A 100 47.25 -9.74 -8.02
C ARG A 100 46.28 -10.86 -7.66
N PHE A 101 45.03 -10.54 -7.30
CA PHE A 101 44.04 -11.56 -7.00
C PHE A 101 43.55 -12.27 -8.28
N VAL A 102 43.36 -11.53 -9.37
CA VAL A 102 43.05 -12.12 -10.68
C VAL A 102 44.17 -13.04 -11.17
N GLU A 103 45.44 -12.63 -10.99
CA GLU A 103 46.60 -13.49 -11.24
C GLU A 103 46.62 -14.75 -10.37
N ALA A 104 46.18 -14.66 -9.11
CA ALA A 104 46.08 -15.82 -8.24
C ALA A 104 45.01 -16.81 -8.72
N ILE A 105 43.88 -16.32 -9.24
CA ILE A 105 42.82 -17.14 -9.84
C ILE A 105 43.33 -17.83 -11.12
N ALA A 106 44.03 -17.09 -11.98
CA ALA A 106 44.55 -17.61 -13.25
C ALA A 106 45.54 -18.79 -13.09
N LYS A 107 46.17 -18.94 -11.92
CA LYS A 107 47.03 -20.10 -11.61
C LYS A 107 46.27 -21.43 -11.52
N GLY A 108 44.93 -21.39 -11.53
CA GLY A 108 44.10 -22.55 -11.27
C GLY A 108 44.04 -22.89 -9.78
N TYR A 109 43.17 -23.83 -9.43
CA TYR A 109 42.94 -24.20 -8.04
C TYR A 109 42.48 -25.64 -7.89
N ALA A 110 43.14 -26.36 -6.97
CA ALA A 110 42.68 -27.64 -6.47
C ALA A 110 42.16 -27.45 -5.03
N PRO A 111 40.85 -27.64 -4.78
CA PRO A 111 40.27 -27.47 -3.46
C PRO A 111 40.75 -28.55 -2.49
N PRO A 112 40.86 -28.25 -1.19
CA PRO A 112 41.19 -29.26 -0.19
C PRO A 112 40.04 -30.26 -0.04
N ALA A 113 40.34 -31.48 0.41
CA ALA A 113 39.36 -32.59 0.49
C ALA A 113 38.17 -32.31 1.43
N ASN A 114 38.30 -31.35 2.35
CA ASN A 114 37.26 -30.93 3.28
C ASN A 114 36.35 -29.82 2.73
N ASP A 115 36.55 -29.39 1.48
CA ASP A 115 35.68 -28.45 0.77
C ASP A 115 34.91 -29.18 -0.35
N PRO A 116 33.77 -29.82 -0.03
CA PRO A 116 33.02 -30.61 -1.00
C PRO A 116 32.25 -29.76 -2.00
N ALA A 117 32.13 -28.44 -1.79
CA ALA A 117 31.37 -27.53 -2.63
C ALA A 117 32.22 -26.87 -3.73
N ALA A 118 33.55 -26.85 -3.57
CA ALA A 118 34.48 -26.33 -4.55
C ALA A 118 34.96 -27.42 -5.52
N ALA A 119 35.00 -27.06 -6.80
CA ALA A 119 35.51 -27.88 -7.88
C ALA A 119 36.96 -27.52 -8.20
N ARG A 120 37.59 -28.26 -9.12
CA ARG A 120 38.91 -27.88 -9.64
C ARG A 120 38.73 -26.78 -10.69
N LEU A 121 39.55 -25.75 -10.60
CA LEU A 121 39.69 -24.72 -11.63
C LEU A 121 41.00 -24.95 -12.37
N GLU A 122 40.92 -25.08 -13.69
CA GLU A 122 42.10 -25.20 -14.56
C GLU A 122 42.84 -23.85 -14.64
N SER A 123 44.15 -23.88 -14.90
CA SER A 123 44.94 -22.66 -15.08
C SER A 123 44.61 -21.95 -16.41
N SER A 124 44.69 -20.63 -16.43
CA SER A 124 44.49 -19.78 -17.61
C SER A 124 45.59 -18.71 -17.75
N ASP A 125 45.58 -17.99 -18.88
CA ASP A 125 46.47 -16.84 -19.08
C ASP A 125 46.00 -15.65 -18.25
N SER A 126 46.83 -15.18 -17.31
CA SER A 126 46.46 -14.13 -16.37
C SER A 126 46.18 -12.78 -17.04
N LYS A 127 46.86 -12.45 -18.14
CA LYS A 127 46.66 -11.19 -18.86
C LYS A 127 45.35 -11.20 -19.62
N LYS A 128 45.00 -12.33 -20.25
CA LYS A 128 43.70 -12.51 -20.90
C LYS A 128 42.57 -12.46 -19.88
N LEU A 129 42.73 -13.11 -18.72
CA LEU A 129 41.70 -13.12 -17.68
C LEU A 129 41.46 -11.72 -17.14
N LEU A 130 42.53 -10.98 -16.82
CA LEU A 130 42.42 -9.59 -16.36
C LEU A 130 41.76 -8.68 -17.40
N LYS A 131 42.12 -8.84 -18.67
CA LYS A 131 41.51 -8.06 -19.76
C LYS A 131 40.00 -8.34 -19.86
N ALA A 132 39.60 -9.61 -19.94
CA ALA A 132 38.19 -10.00 -20.03
C ALA A 132 37.38 -9.53 -18.82
N TYR A 133 37.98 -9.59 -17.62
CA TYR A 133 37.38 -9.11 -16.38
C TYR A 133 37.10 -7.60 -16.39
N ILE A 134 38.04 -6.78 -16.89
CA ILE A 134 37.88 -5.33 -16.99
C ILE A 134 36.87 -4.96 -18.09
N GLU A 135 36.84 -5.70 -19.20
CA GLU A 135 35.90 -5.48 -20.30
C GLU A 135 34.46 -5.71 -19.85
N ASP A 136 34.16 -6.83 -19.19
CA ASP A 136 32.80 -7.13 -18.67
C ASP A 136 32.37 -6.11 -17.61
N LEU A 137 33.25 -5.75 -16.67
CA LEU A 137 32.99 -4.72 -15.66
C LEU A 137 32.60 -3.36 -16.27
N THR A 138 33.23 -2.98 -17.38
CA THR A 138 32.94 -1.72 -18.07
C THR A 138 31.58 -1.73 -18.75
N VAL A 139 31.13 -2.89 -19.23
CA VAL A 139 29.82 -3.06 -19.86
C VAL A 139 28.70 -2.91 -18.83
N ASP A 140 28.81 -3.60 -17.70
CA ASP A 140 27.81 -3.55 -16.62
C ASP A 140 27.55 -2.12 -16.12
N TYR A 141 28.62 -1.39 -15.79
CA TYR A 141 28.47 -0.02 -15.26
C TYR A 141 27.82 0.93 -16.27
N ARG A 142 28.04 0.74 -17.57
CA ARG A 142 27.42 1.57 -18.62
C ARG A 142 25.96 1.23 -18.85
N ALA A 143 25.62 -0.06 -18.84
CA ALA A 143 24.26 -0.52 -19.11
C ALA A 143 23.29 -0.05 -18.03
N ASP A 144 23.68 -0.17 -16.76
CA ASP A 144 22.78 0.02 -15.62
C ASP A 144 22.93 1.39 -14.94
N GLN A 145 23.75 2.29 -15.51
CA GLN A 145 24.08 3.62 -14.94
C GLN A 145 24.55 3.55 -13.47
N LEU A 146 25.15 2.43 -13.08
CA LEU A 146 25.60 2.19 -11.72
C LEU A 146 26.85 3.02 -11.40
N PRO A 147 27.12 3.29 -10.11
CA PRO A 147 28.38 3.88 -9.69
C PRO A 147 29.53 3.01 -10.20
N HIS A 148 30.52 3.63 -10.85
CA HIS A 148 31.70 2.93 -11.40
C HIS A 148 32.56 2.26 -10.31
N ASN A 149 32.25 2.52 -9.05
CA ASN A 149 32.93 1.93 -7.90
C ASN A 149 31.94 1.78 -6.72
N LEU A 150 31.55 0.54 -6.44
CA LEU A 150 30.60 0.22 -5.37
C LEU A 150 31.15 0.47 -3.96
N SER A 151 32.47 0.64 -3.77
CA SER A 151 33.01 0.98 -2.44
C SER A 151 32.57 2.36 -1.95
N ASN A 152 32.17 3.25 -2.86
CA ASN A 152 31.57 4.54 -2.52
C ASN A 152 30.25 4.40 -1.75
N LEU A 153 29.60 3.23 -1.82
CA LEU A 153 28.37 2.93 -1.06
C LEU A 153 28.65 2.48 0.37
N ASP A 154 29.89 2.14 0.72
CA ASP A 154 30.23 1.57 2.03
C ASP A 154 29.71 2.43 3.21
N PRO A 155 29.91 3.76 3.25
CA PRO A 155 29.39 4.59 4.34
C PRO A 155 27.86 4.54 4.46
N ASN A 156 27.15 4.51 3.33
CA ASN A 156 25.70 4.46 3.29
C ASN A 156 25.17 3.09 3.74
N LEU A 157 25.81 2.00 3.29
CA LEU A 157 25.48 0.63 3.70
C LEU A 157 25.68 0.42 5.20
N LEU A 158 26.77 0.96 5.76
CA LEU A 158 27.03 0.90 7.19
C LEU A 158 26.00 1.72 7.99
N THR A 159 25.73 2.96 7.56
CA THR A 159 24.71 3.82 8.18
C THR A 159 23.32 3.16 8.16
N PHE A 160 22.96 2.56 7.03
CA PHE A 160 21.74 1.76 6.88
C PHE A 160 21.71 0.64 7.93
N THR A 161 22.75 -0.18 7.97
CA THR A 161 22.86 -1.37 8.81
C THR A 161 22.80 -1.06 10.31
N GLU A 162 23.51 -0.02 10.75
CA GLU A 162 23.54 0.42 12.16
C GLU A 162 22.15 0.84 12.67
N ARG A 163 21.30 1.35 11.78
CA ARG A 163 19.95 1.81 12.10
C ARG A 163 18.92 0.69 12.07
N LEU A 164 19.17 -0.44 11.39
CA LEU A 164 18.18 -1.51 11.19
C LEU A 164 17.60 -2.06 12.48
N THR A 165 18.43 -2.19 13.52
CA THR A 165 18.00 -2.74 14.81
C THR A 165 16.84 -1.96 15.43
N ARG A 166 16.70 -0.67 15.12
CA ARG A 166 15.60 0.19 15.58
C ARG A 166 14.28 -0.08 14.87
N TYR A 167 14.33 -0.64 13.67
CA TYR A 167 13.20 -0.87 12.78
C TYR A 167 12.85 -2.36 12.63
N HIS A 168 13.52 -3.24 13.37
CA HIS A 168 13.22 -4.67 13.35
C HIS A 168 11.92 -4.95 14.11
N THR A 169 10.97 -5.58 13.43
CA THR A 169 9.63 -5.92 13.95
C THR A 169 9.34 -7.42 13.89
N GLY A 170 10.33 -8.23 13.49
CA GLY A 170 10.23 -9.69 13.44
C GLY A 170 9.38 -10.20 12.28
N LEU A 171 9.27 -9.42 11.20
CA LEU A 171 8.58 -9.84 9.99
C LEU A 171 9.41 -10.90 9.25
N PRO A 172 8.76 -11.86 8.57
CA PRO A 172 9.47 -12.93 7.86
C PRO A 172 10.53 -12.41 6.89
N TYR A 173 10.22 -11.41 6.06
CA TYR A 173 11.19 -10.87 5.09
C TYR A 173 12.37 -10.16 5.76
N GLN A 174 12.17 -9.49 6.92
CA GLN A 174 13.26 -8.89 7.68
C GLN A 174 14.21 -9.97 8.20
N ARG A 175 13.65 -11.07 8.71
CA ARG A 175 14.42 -12.23 9.17
C ARG A 175 15.20 -12.88 8.02
N GLU A 176 14.57 -13.06 6.87
CA GLU A 176 15.24 -13.58 5.68
C GLU A 176 16.35 -12.64 5.19
N ALA A 177 16.12 -11.33 5.20
CA ALA A 177 17.14 -10.34 4.86
C ALA A 177 18.37 -10.45 5.79
N LEU A 178 18.13 -10.57 7.09
CA LEU A 178 19.18 -10.77 8.11
C LEU A 178 19.92 -12.10 7.93
N LEU A 179 19.18 -13.19 7.65
CA LEU A 179 19.76 -14.51 7.41
C LEU A 179 20.65 -14.53 6.16
N GLU A 180 20.21 -13.91 5.07
CA GLU A 180 21.01 -13.79 3.84
C GLU A 180 22.25 -12.93 4.06
N ALA A 181 22.15 -11.86 4.85
CA ALA A 181 23.30 -11.07 5.26
C ALA A 181 24.33 -11.94 6.01
N VAL A 182 23.88 -12.73 6.99
CA VAL A 182 24.74 -13.68 7.73
C VAL A 182 25.36 -14.72 6.79
N ARG A 183 24.55 -15.28 5.88
CA ARG A 183 24.97 -16.31 4.93
C ARG A 183 26.12 -15.80 4.07
N LEU A 184 25.96 -14.63 3.46
CA LEU A 184 27.00 -14.01 2.62
C LEU A 184 28.21 -13.57 3.44
N TRP A 185 27.99 -12.92 4.59
CA TRP A 185 29.07 -12.45 5.46
C TRP A 185 29.95 -13.58 5.97
N ARG A 186 29.35 -14.71 6.34
CA ARG A 186 30.04 -15.93 6.81
C ARG A 186 30.39 -16.88 5.67
N LYS A 187 30.11 -16.53 4.42
CA LYS A 187 30.44 -17.28 3.20
C LYS A 187 29.85 -18.69 3.17
N LEU A 188 28.60 -18.81 3.60
CA LEU A 188 27.86 -20.06 3.74
C LEU A 188 27.02 -20.33 2.47
N ASP A 189 26.76 -21.61 2.19
CA ASP A 189 26.11 -22.02 0.94
C ASP A 189 24.60 -21.87 0.94
N HIS A 190 23.96 -22.09 2.08
CA HIS A 190 22.50 -22.14 2.19
C HIS A 190 22.03 -21.61 3.53
N ARG A 191 20.73 -21.36 3.60
CA ARG A 191 20.05 -20.74 4.74
C ARG A 191 20.23 -21.52 6.05
N GLU A 192 20.14 -22.85 5.98
CA GLU A 192 20.27 -23.72 7.16
C GLU A 192 21.68 -23.65 7.74
N ALA A 193 22.71 -23.48 6.92
CA ALA A 193 24.07 -23.25 7.39
C ALA A 193 24.19 -21.92 8.13
N ALA A 194 23.50 -20.86 7.67
CA ALA A 194 23.46 -19.58 8.37
C ALA A 194 22.80 -19.71 9.75
N ILE A 195 21.69 -20.43 9.86
CA ILE A 195 21.04 -20.72 11.15
C ILE A 195 21.96 -21.56 12.04
N ALA A 196 22.52 -22.65 11.51
CA ALA A 196 23.41 -23.55 12.25
C ALA A 196 24.66 -22.84 12.77
N SER A 197 25.14 -21.81 12.06
CA SER A 197 26.33 -21.04 12.45
C SER A 197 26.16 -20.25 13.77
N PHE A 198 24.95 -20.14 14.31
CA PHE A 198 24.69 -19.58 15.64
C PHE A 198 24.74 -20.61 16.77
N ASN A 199 24.84 -21.91 16.47
CA ASN A 199 24.87 -23.00 17.46
C ASN A 199 23.70 -22.97 18.47
N LEU A 200 22.51 -22.61 18.01
CA LEU A 200 21.31 -22.50 18.84
C LEU A 200 20.70 -23.89 19.11
N SER A 201 20.32 -24.17 20.35
CA SER A 201 19.57 -25.38 20.71
C SER A 201 18.07 -25.14 20.50
N ASN A 202 17.43 -25.90 19.59
CA ASN A 202 16.00 -25.79 19.25
C ASN A 202 15.51 -24.34 19.05
N PRO A 203 16.06 -23.61 18.04
CA PRO A 203 15.73 -22.21 17.85
C PRO A 203 14.26 -22.01 17.48
N ASN A 204 13.59 -21.11 18.21
CA ASN A 204 12.37 -20.46 17.74
C ASN A 204 12.68 -19.09 17.11
N GLU A 205 11.71 -18.47 16.47
CA GLU A 205 11.89 -17.19 15.77
C GLU A 205 12.47 -16.10 16.68
N ALA A 206 11.98 -15.97 17.92
CA ALA A 206 12.45 -14.95 18.86
C ALA A 206 13.91 -15.16 19.27
N THR A 207 14.33 -16.41 19.47
CA THR A 207 15.74 -16.73 19.77
C THR A 207 16.64 -16.48 18.57
N LEU A 208 16.19 -16.81 17.36
CA LEU A 208 16.94 -16.57 16.13
C LEU A 208 17.09 -15.07 15.86
N ASP A 209 16.01 -14.29 15.95
CA ASP A 209 16.01 -12.84 15.74
C ASP A 209 16.99 -12.14 16.69
N ARG A 210 17.07 -12.57 17.96
CA ARG A 210 18.04 -12.02 18.90
C ARG A 210 19.48 -12.24 18.44
N SER A 211 19.82 -13.43 17.97
CA SER A 211 21.16 -13.75 17.46
C SER A 211 21.47 -13.01 16.16
N LEU A 212 20.49 -12.84 15.28
CA LEU A 212 20.63 -12.06 14.05
C LEU A 212 20.89 -10.57 14.36
N LEU A 213 20.14 -9.97 15.28
CA LEU A 213 20.33 -8.58 15.69
C LEU A 213 21.68 -8.36 16.38
N GLN A 214 22.12 -9.31 17.22
CA GLN A 214 23.47 -9.28 17.79
C GLN A 214 24.56 -9.33 16.72
N PHE A 215 24.37 -10.15 15.69
CA PHE A 215 25.28 -10.18 14.54
C PHE A 215 25.32 -8.82 13.82
N ILE A 216 24.18 -8.21 13.54
CA ILE A 216 24.11 -6.89 12.88
C ILE A 216 24.83 -5.80 13.68
N GLN A 217 24.73 -5.82 15.01
CA GLN A 217 25.46 -4.88 15.86
C GLN A 217 26.99 -5.00 15.74
N GLN A 218 27.49 -6.16 15.31
CA GLN A 218 28.92 -6.42 15.10
C GLN A 218 29.36 -6.19 13.65
N VAL A 219 28.45 -5.87 12.71
CA VAL A 219 28.81 -5.69 11.30
C VAL A 219 29.74 -4.49 11.10
N SER A 220 29.34 -3.30 11.57
CA SER A 220 30.13 -2.07 11.34
C SER A 220 31.55 -2.15 11.92
N PRO A 221 31.76 -2.59 13.18
CA PRO A 221 33.11 -2.76 13.73
C PRO A 221 34.00 -3.78 13.00
N ASN A 222 33.40 -4.78 12.33
CA ASN A 222 34.12 -5.85 11.65
C ASN A 222 34.12 -5.70 10.11
N TYR A 223 33.63 -4.57 9.61
CA TYR A 223 33.61 -4.30 8.17
C TYR A 223 35.01 -3.94 7.69
N SER A 224 35.54 -4.72 6.76
CA SER A 224 36.86 -4.55 6.16
C SER A 224 36.79 -4.31 4.66
N GLY A 225 35.60 -4.10 4.10
CA GLY A 225 35.40 -3.76 2.68
C GLY A 225 35.57 -4.93 1.72
N TYR A 226 35.60 -6.16 2.23
CA TYR A 226 35.67 -7.35 1.38
C TYR A 226 34.41 -7.46 0.50
N PRO A 227 34.51 -8.00 -0.73
CA PRO A 227 33.37 -8.08 -1.66
C PRO A 227 32.14 -8.78 -1.08
N HIS A 228 32.33 -9.93 -0.44
CA HIS A 228 31.25 -10.67 0.21
C HIS A 228 30.59 -9.90 1.37
N GLN A 229 31.31 -9.03 2.08
CA GLN A 229 30.73 -8.17 3.12
C GLN A 229 29.86 -7.08 2.50
N ARG A 230 30.34 -6.43 1.43
CA ARG A 230 29.57 -5.41 0.70
C ARG A 230 28.31 -6.01 0.09
N GLU A 231 28.44 -7.17 -0.55
CA GLU A 231 27.31 -7.88 -1.14
C GLU A 231 26.32 -8.37 -0.07
N ALA A 232 26.80 -8.80 1.10
CA ALA A 232 25.93 -9.11 2.25
C ALA A 232 25.08 -7.90 2.67
N LEU A 233 25.68 -6.70 2.71
CA LEU A 233 24.95 -5.48 3.06
C LEU A 233 24.01 -4.99 1.96
N LEU A 234 24.39 -5.13 0.69
CA LEU A 234 23.50 -4.83 -0.45
C LEU A 234 22.30 -5.77 -0.48
N ARG A 235 22.53 -7.08 -0.29
CA ARG A 235 21.47 -8.07 -0.24
C ARG A 235 20.55 -7.87 0.95
N LEU A 236 21.12 -7.50 2.11
CA LEU A 236 20.35 -7.08 3.28
C LEU A 236 19.45 -5.88 2.93
N ALA A 237 19.98 -4.84 2.30
CA ALA A 237 19.19 -3.68 1.91
C ALA A 237 18.09 -4.02 0.91
N GLN A 238 18.39 -4.83 -0.10
CA GLN A 238 17.42 -5.29 -1.11
C GLN A 238 16.24 -6.00 -0.46
N LEU A 239 16.51 -7.05 0.33
CA LEU A 239 15.46 -7.86 0.94
C LEU A 239 14.71 -7.13 2.05
N TRP A 240 15.42 -6.32 2.85
CA TRP A 240 14.80 -5.53 3.91
C TRP A 240 13.81 -4.50 3.37
N ARG A 241 14.11 -3.94 2.19
CA ARG A 241 13.26 -2.97 1.50
C ARG A 241 12.29 -3.60 0.49
N GLN A 242 12.34 -4.92 0.32
CA GLN A 242 11.53 -5.66 -0.65
C GLN A 242 11.68 -5.13 -2.09
N LEU A 243 12.92 -4.84 -2.48
CA LEU A 243 13.26 -4.34 -3.82
C LEU A 243 13.42 -5.50 -4.81
N ASP A 244 12.99 -5.27 -6.05
CA ASP A 244 12.93 -6.31 -7.08
C ASP A 244 14.33 -6.67 -7.60
N SER A 245 15.27 -5.72 -7.54
CA SER A 245 16.61 -5.87 -8.10
C SER A 245 17.73 -5.39 -7.19
N ARG A 246 18.96 -5.83 -7.49
CA ARG A 246 20.18 -5.39 -6.81
C ARG A 246 20.49 -3.93 -7.17
N GLU A 247 20.18 -3.54 -8.40
CA GLU A 247 20.38 -2.22 -8.97
C GLU A 247 19.49 -1.19 -8.24
N GLU A 248 18.24 -1.53 -7.97
CA GLU A 248 17.36 -0.75 -7.09
C GLU A 248 17.92 -0.62 -5.67
N ALA A 249 18.51 -1.69 -5.11
CA ALA A 249 19.13 -1.61 -3.80
C ALA A 249 20.30 -0.63 -3.77
N ILE A 250 21.14 -0.62 -4.81
CA ILE A 250 22.24 0.34 -4.98
C ILE A 250 21.67 1.77 -5.05
N ALA A 251 20.70 2.03 -5.94
CA ALA A 251 20.12 3.36 -6.11
C ALA A 251 19.45 3.88 -4.82
N THR A 252 18.69 3.03 -4.14
CA THR A 252 17.95 3.43 -2.93
C THR A 252 18.88 3.67 -1.74
N VAL A 253 19.94 2.88 -1.56
CA VAL A 253 20.92 3.10 -0.48
C VAL A 253 21.76 4.35 -0.75
N GLN A 254 22.06 4.64 -2.02
CA GLN A 254 22.76 5.87 -2.40
C GLN A 254 21.93 7.12 -2.08
N ALA A 255 20.63 7.10 -2.39
CA ALA A 255 19.74 8.24 -2.14
C ALA A 255 19.32 8.40 -0.66
N HIS A 256 19.03 7.29 0.02
CA HIS A 256 18.44 7.29 1.36
C HIS A 256 19.08 6.20 2.24
N PRO A 257 20.09 6.49 3.07
CA PRO A 257 20.71 5.50 3.96
C PRO A 257 19.93 5.32 5.28
N THR A 258 18.61 5.09 5.22
CA THR A 258 17.75 4.85 6.39
C THR A 258 17.33 3.37 6.48
N GLY A 259 17.36 2.80 7.68
CA GLY A 259 16.88 1.43 7.94
C GLY A 259 15.35 1.30 8.01
N GLU A 260 14.63 2.39 7.72
CA GLU A 260 13.18 2.43 7.80
C GLU A 260 12.57 1.54 6.73
N THR A 261 11.59 0.74 7.15
CA THR A 261 10.86 -0.20 6.29
C THR A 261 9.89 0.55 5.38
N ASN A 262 9.52 -0.01 4.22
CA ASN A 262 8.41 0.52 3.43
C ASN A 262 7.16 0.60 4.32
N LEU A 263 6.60 1.80 4.51
CA LEU A 263 5.45 2.03 5.40
C LEU A 263 4.11 1.64 4.77
N GLU A 264 4.05 1.47 3.45
CA GLU A 264 2.83 1.05 2.74
C GLU A 264 2.29 -0.28 3.30
N ILE A 265 3.18 -1.14 3.78
CA ILE A 265 2.82 -2.42 4.39
C ILE A 265 1.89 -2.28 5.60
N VAL A 266 1.93 -1.17 6.33
CA VAL A 266 1.06 -0.95 7.50
C VAL A 266 -0.24 -0.23 7.17
N ASP A 267 -0.47 0.16 5.90
CA ASP A 267 -1.69 0.84 5.48
C ASP A 267 -2.96 0.04 5.80
N PRO A 268 -3.03 -1.29 5.62
CA PRO A 268 -4.19 -2.08 6.04
C PRO A 268 -4.47 -1.95 7.55
N ALA A 269 -3.43 -1.91 8.38
CA ALA A 269 -3.58 -1.72 9.83
C ALA A 269 -4.02 -0.29 10.17
N LEU A 270 -3.51 0.73 9.47
CA LEU A 270 -3.93 2.12 9.63
C LEU A 270 -5.41 2.31 9.31
N ILE A 271 -5.89 1.74 8.19
CA ILE A 271 -7.30 1.81 7.79
C ILE A 271 -8.18 1.03 8.77
N ALA A 272 -7.76 -0.17 9.17
CA ALA A 272 -8.49 -0.96 10.17
C ALA A 272 -8.59 -0.21 11.52
N PHE A 273 -7.53 0.47 11.93
CA PHE A 273 -7.52 1.31 13.12
C PHE A 273 -8.54 2.45 13.00
N ALA A 274 -8.53 3.18 11.88
CA ALA A 274 -9.48 4.27 11.62
C ALA A 274 -10.95 3.78 11.64
N GLN A 275 -11.24 2.63 11.01
CA GLN A 275 -12.60 2.04 10.99
C GLN A 275 -13.10 1.65 12.38
N ARG A 276 -12.20 1.28 13.30
CA ARG A 276 -12.56 0.87 14.66
C ARG A 276 -12.81 2.06 15.60
N ILE A 277 -12.32 3.26 15.28
CA ILE A 277 -12.42 4.44 16.15
C ILE A 277 -13.86 4.75 16.61
N PRO A 278 -14.89 4.79 15.74
CA PRO A 278 -16.25 5.12 16.18
C PRO A 278 -16.78 4.20 17.29
N LYS A 279 -16.34 2.94 17.33
CA LYS A 279 -16.73 1.97 18.36
C LYS A 279 -16.06 2.24 19.72
N PHE A 280 -14.83 2.77 19.71
CA PHE A 280 -14.01 2.98 20.91
C PHE A 280 -13.92 4.45 21.35
N TYR A 281 -14.54 5.37 20.61
CA TYR A 281 -14.59 6.78 20.96
C TYR A 281 -15.50 7.02 22.16
N GLN A 282 -14.95 7.67 23.19
CA GLN A 282 -15.65 7.99 24.43
C GLN A 282 -15.70 9.51 24.69
N GLY A 283 -15.24 10.32 23.73
CA GLY A 283 -15.17 11.78 23.89
C GLY A 283 -14.19 12.20 24.98
N ARG A 284 -13.04 11.51 25.12
CA ARG A 284 -11.97 11.93 26.03
C ARG A 284 -11.09 13.01 25.38
N GLY A 285 -10.40 13.80 26.21
CA GLY A 285 -9.55 14.90 25.73
C GLY A 285 -8.43 14.42 24.81
N GLU A 286 -7.76 13.34 25.18
CA GLU A 286 -6.71 12.69 24.38
C GLU A 286 -7.23 12.17 23.04
N GLN A 287 -8.43 11.58 23.00
CA GLN A 287 -9.05 11.09 21.77
C GLN A 287 -9.41 12.24 20.82
N ARG A 288 -10.01 13.33 21.36
CA ARG A 288 -10.26 14.55 20.57
C ARG A 288 -8.97 15.11 20.00
N ASN A 289 -7.92 15.16 20.80
CA ASN A 289 -6.63 15.69 20.37
C ASN A 289 -6.03 14.87 19.22
N ALA A 290 -6.03 13.54 19.36
CA ALA A 290 -5.52 12.63 18.32
C ALA A 290 -6.27 12.80 16.98
N LEU A 291 -7.60 12.86 17.02
CA LEU A 291 -8.45 13.08 15.84
C LEU A 291 -8.27 14.47 15.23
N THR A 292 -8.14 15.50 16.07
CA THR A 292 -7.94 16.89 15.63
C THR A 292 -6.60 17.02 14.90
N GLU A 293 -5.51 16.46 15.45
CA GLU A 293 -4.20 16.49 14.82
C GLU A 293 -4.14 15.68 13.52
N MET A 294 -4.79 14.52 13.49
CA MET A 294 -4.93 13.74 12.25
C MET A 294 -5.67 14.54 11.17
N PHE A 295 -6.82 15.13 11.49
CA PHE A 295 -7.58 15.95 10.54
C PHE A 295 -6.74 17.13 10.04
N ARG A 296 -6.00 17.78 10.95
CA ARG A 296 -5.10 18.89 10.62
C ARG A 296 -4.07 18.48 9.58
N LEU A 297 -3.34 17.40 9.83
CA LEU A 297 -2.31 16.89 8.92
C LEU A 297 -2.92 16.43 7.59
N TRP A 298 -4.01 15.68 7.63
CA TRP A 298 -4.69 15.18 6.43
C TRP A 298 -5.14 16.32 5.50
N ARG A 299 -5.58 17.44 6.07
CA ARG A 299 -6.05 18.61 5.31
C ARG A 299 -4.96 19.64 5.03
N GLY A 300 -3.71 19.40 5.45
CA GLY A 300 -2.60 20.36 5.28
C GLY A 300 -2.82 21.67 6.03
N LEU A 301 -3.49 21.62 7.18
CA LEU A 301 -3.85 22.78 7.98
C LEU A 301 -2.73 23.17 8.96
N ASP A 302 -2.54 24.46 9.19
CA ASP A 302 -1.40 25.00 9.95
C ASP A 302 -1.60 24.99 11.47
N SER A 303 -2.85 24.96 11.94
CA SER A 303 -3.19 25.24 13.34
C SER A 303 -4.47 24.57 13.81
N ARG A 304 -4.61 24.37 15.12
CA ARG A 304 -5.88 23.90 15.71
C ARG A 304 -7.05 24.85 15.43
N ALA A 305 -6.80 26.16 15.37
CA ALA A 305 -7.82 27.14 15.02
C ALA A 305 -8.36 26.92 13.60
N SER A 306 -7.49 26.66 12.62
CA SER A 306 -7.91 26.35 11.25
C SER A 306 -8.72 25.04 11.16
N VAL A 307 -8.44 24.03 11.99
CA VAL A 307 -9.26 22.81 12.08
C VAL A 307 -10.67 23.13 12.53
N LEU A 308 -10.82 23.91 13.60
CA LEU A 308 -12.15 24.29 14.10
C LEU A 308 -12.96 25.03 13.02
N THR A 309 -12.34 26.00 12.35
CA THR A 309 -12.98 26.73 11.24
C THR A 309 -13.37 25.78 10.10
N ALA A 310 -12.49 24.86 9.70
CA ALA A 310 -12.75 23.90 8.63
C ALA A 310 -13.90 22.92 8.97
N LEU A 311 -14.10 22.63 10.25
CA LEU A 311 -15.22 21.82 10.76
C LEU A 311 -16.47 22.65 11.08
N GLY A 312 -16.47 23.95 10.76
CA GLY A 312 -17.63 24.84 10.95
C GLY A 312 -17.86 25.30 12.40
N LEU A 313 -16.81 25.28 13.23
CA LEU A 313 -16.82 25.83 14.59
C LEU A 313 -16.16 27.21 14.63
N ASN A 314 -16.62 28.08 15.52
CA ASN A 314 -15.93 29.34 15.80
C ASN A 314 -14.77 29.10 16.80
N PRO A 315 -13.50 29.32 16.42
CA PRO A 315 -12.35 29.11 17.30
C PRO A 315 -12.38 29.96 18.58
N GLN A 316 -13.03 31.13 18.53
CA GLN A 316 -13.11 32.08 19.65
C GLN A 316 -13.88 31.51 20.85
N VAL A 317 -14.73 30.49 20.63
CA VAL A 317 -15.48 29.83 21.70
C VAL A 317 -14.55 29.14 22.71
N LEU A 318 -13.38 28.66 22.26
CA LEU A 318 -12.40 27.99 23.13
C LEU A 318 -11.41 28.96 23.79
N THR A 319 -11.33 30.21 23.33
CA THR A 319 -10.38 31.23 23.83
C THR A 319 -11.07 32.34 24.62
N ALA A 320 -12.40 32.29 24.77
CA ALA A 320 -13.14 33.26 25.56
C ALA A 320 -12.69 33.25 27.03
N SER A 321 -12.51 34.43 27.62
CA SER A 321 -12.02 34.58 29.01
C SER A 321 -12.99 34.05 30.07
N ASN A 322 -14.28 33.91 29.73
CA ASN A 322 -15.32 33.32 30.59
C ASN A 322 -16.38 32.61 29.70
N PRO A 323 -16.06 31.44 29.13
CA PRO A 323 -17.00 30.76 28.24
C PRO A 323 -18.14 30.17 29.05
N ASP A 324 -19.38 30.37 28.56
CA ASP A 324 -20.53 29.66 29.11
C ASP A 324 -20.37 28.13 28.93
N ARG A 325 -20.66 27.38 30.00
CA ARG A 325 -20.49 25.91 30.03
C ARG A 325 -21.33 25.23 28.96
N THR A 326 -22.54 25.74 28.70
CA THR A 326 -23.43 25.17 27.67
C THR A 326 -22.84 25.35 26.28
N THR A 327 -22.28 26.53 26.01
CA THR A 327 -21.59 26.86 24.76
C THR A 327 -20.38 25.95 24.53
N LEU A 328 -19.56 25.68 25.55
CA LEU A 328 -18.42 24.75 25.46
C LEU A 328 -18.87 23.31 25.18
N VAL A 329 -19.92 22.84 25.87
CA VAL A 329 -20.46 21.48 25.66
C VAL A 329 -21.01 21.32 24.25
N ASN A 330 -21.70 22.33 23.72
CA ASN A 330 -22.21 22.33 22.36
C ASN A 330 -21.07 22.31 21.32
N ALA A 331 -20.04 23.13 21.53
CA ALA A 331 -18.86 23.14 20.66
C ALA A 331 -18.11 21.81 20.69
N ALA A 332 -17.92 21.20 21.88
CA ALA A 332 -17.29 19.89 21.99
C ALA A 332 -18.12 18.79 21.30
N SER A 333 -19.44 18.82 21.46
CA SER A 333 -20.36 17.86 20.83
C SER A 333 -20.40 18.00 19.30
N GLN A 334 -20.30 19.23 18.79
CA GLN A 334 -20.16 19.47 17.35
C GLN A 334 -18.82 18.96 16.86
N LEU A 335 -17.72 19.29 17.53
CA LEU A 335 -16.38 18.83 17.16
C LEU A 335 -16.30 17.30 17.11
N ASP A 336 -16.83 16.62 18.13
CA ASP A 336 -16.88 15.15 18.18
C ASP A 336 -17.61 14.57 16.97
N ARG A 337 -18.75 15.15 16.63
CA ARG A 337 -19.56 14.71 15.49
C ARG A 337 -18.81 14.88 14.18
N GLU A 338 -18.22 16.05 13.94
CA GLU A 338 -17.52 16.32 12.69
C GLU A 338 -16.25 15.47 12.53
N LEU A 339 -15.49 15.26 13.61
CA LEU A 339 -14.32 14.38 13.58
C LEU A 339 -14.68 12.93 13.32
N LEU A 340 -15.72 12.39 13.99
CA LEU A 340 -16.17 11.01 13.76
C LEU A 340 -16.72 10.81 12.36
N GLU A 341 -17.42 11.79 11.81
CA GLU A 341 -17.91 11.76 10.43
C GLU A 341 -16.77 11.75 9.43
N PHE A 342 -15.73 12.55 9.66
CA PHE A 342 -14.52 12.49 8.84
C PHE A 342 -13.83 11.12 8.92
N VAL A 343 -13.70 10.54 10.12
CA VAL A 343 -13.10 9.21 10.31
C VAL A 343 -13.84 8.13 9.52
N ARG A 344 -15.18 8.18 9.45
CA ARG A 344 -15.99 7.24 8.65
C ARG A 344 -15.72 7.31 7.15
N LEU A 345 -15.19 8.44 6.65
CA LEU A 345 -14.88 8.62 5.23
C LEU A 345 -13.49 8.08 4.86
N ILE A 346 -12.57 7.97 5.83
CA ILE A 346 -11.17 7.58 5.61
C ILE A 346 -11.03 6.33 4.73
N PRO A 347 -11.73 5.21 4.98
CA PRO A 347 -11.54 3.98 4.19
C PRO A 347 -11.87 4.13 2.70
N THR A 348 -12.70 5.11 2.35
CA THR A 348 -13.14 5.35 0.97
C THR A 348 -12.44 6.53 0.30
N THR A 349 -11.69 7.32 1.06
CA THR A 349 -11.03 8.55 0.60
C THR A 349 -9.51 8.50 0.72
N TYR A 350 -8.97 7.47 1.37
CA TYR A 350 -7.54 7.21 1.42
C TYR A 350 -7.01 6.84 0.03
N GLN A 351 -5.87 7.44 -0.34
CA GLN A 351 -5.20 7.33 -1.64
C GLN A 351 -3.71 7.03 -1.46
N GLU A 352 -3.30 6.52 -0.29
CA GLU A 352 -1.92 6.06 -0.04
C GLU A 352 -0.85 7.16 -0.18
N THR A 353 -1.22 8.44 -0.09
CA THR A 353 -0.24 9.55 -0.10
C THR A 353 0.51 9.63 1.22
N ASP A 354 1.75 10.13 1.17
CA ASP A 354 2.61 10.28 2.36
C ASP A 354 1.97 11.15 3.44
N GLU A 355 1.29 12.25 3.05
CA GLU A 355 0.61 13.12 4.01
C GLU A 355 -0.54 12.42 4.71
N GLN A 356 -1.33 11.62 3.99
CA GLN A 356 -2.43 10.86 4.58
C GLN A 356 -1.90 9.77 5.51
N ARG A 357 -0.84 9.06 5.09
CA ARG A 357 -0.18 8.04 5.90
C ARG A 357 0.39 8.63 7.19
N GLU A 358 1.10 9.75 7.12
CA GLU A 358 1.63 10.44 8.29
C GLU A 358 0.52 10.99 9.21
N ALA A 359 -0.59 11.46 8.65
CA ALA A 359 -1.76 11.84 9.45
C ALA A 359 -2.33 10.65 10.26
N LEU A 360 -2.42 9.46 9.64
CA LEU A 360 -2.88 8.24 10.32
C LEU A 360 -1.85 7.68 11.29
N LEU A 361 -0.55 7.74 10.98
CA LEU A 361 0.50 7.39 11.92
C LEU A 361 0.44 8.29 13.16
N ARG A 362 0.27 9.60 12.96
CA ARG A 362 0.12 10.56 14.07
C ARG A 362 -1.14 10.29 14.90
N LEU A 363 -2.24 9.91 14.26
CA LEU A 363 -3.46 9.48 14.94
C LEU A 363 -3.18 8.33 15.89
N VAL A 364 -2.58 7.24 15.39
CA VAL A 364 -2.30 6.03 16.16
C VAL A 364 -1.33 6.35 17.29
N GLN A 365 -0.28 7.13 17.02
CA GLN A 365 0.70 7.55 18.02
C GLN A 365 0.03 8.24 19.20
N LEU A 366 -0.78 9.28 18.93
CA LEU A 366 -1.45 10.06 19.97
C LEU A 366 -2.53 9.24 20.68
N TRP A 367 -3.29 8.44 19.93
CA TRP A 367 -4.36 7.62 20.48
C TRP A 367 -3.84 6.52 21.42
N ARG A 368 -2.68 5.94 21.10
CA ARG A 368 -2.01 4.92 21.93
C ARG A 368 -1.07 5.52 22.99
N GLY A 369 -0.84 6.83 22.99
CA GLY A 369 0.08 7.50 23.91
C GLY A 369 1.54 7.10 23.71
N LEU A 370 1.96 6.84 22.48
CA LEU A 370 3.31 6.41 22.15
C LEU A 370 4.26 7.62 22.03
N ASP A 371 5.39 7.56 22.71
CA ASP A 371 6.40 8.62 22.80
C ASP A 371 7.25 8.75 21.53
N ALA A 372 7.26 7.74 20.66
CA ALA A 372 8.11 7.69 19.47
C ALA A 372 7.34 7.16 18.24
N ARG A 373 7.76 7.62 17.05
CA ARG A 373 7.18 7.21 15.77
C ARG A 373 7.49 5.74 15.48
N GLU A 374 8.68 5.28 15.84
CA GLU A 374 9.15 3.91 15.66
C GLU A 374 8.26 2.93 16.43
N LYS A 375 7.91 3.24 17.69
CA LYS A 375 6.98 2.43 18.49
C LYS A 375 5.57 2.40 17.88
N THR A 376 5.18 3.48 17.21
CA THR A 376 3.88 3.57 16.52
C THR A 376 3.83 2.59 15.35
N VAL A 377 4.83 2.66 14.48
CA VAL A 377 4.98 1.73 13.34
C VAL A 377 5.06 0.28 13.82
N GLN A 378 5.85 0.00 14.86
CA GLN A 378 5.93 -1.34 15.47
C GLN A 378 4.55 -1.84 15.96
N SER A 379 3.79 -0.98 16.64
CA SER A 379 2.46 -1.35 17.14
C SER A 379 1.46 -1.65 16.01
N LEU A 380 1.63 -1.03 14.83
CA LEU A 380 0.80 -1.29 13.65
C LEU A 380 1.19 -2.58 12.94
N PHE A 381 2.47 -2.93 12.92
CA PHE A 381 2.90 -4.25 12.46
C PHE A 381 2.33 -5.37 13.31
N GLU A 382 2.25 -5.17 14.63
CA GLU A 382 1.58 -6.13 15.51
C GLU A 382 0.07 -6.23 15.23
N ASP A 383 -0.58 -5.11 14.91
CA ASP A 383 -1.99 -5.14 14.46
C ASP A 383 -2.13 -5.94 13.16
N LEU A 384 -1.27 -5.69 12.18
CA LEU A 384 -1.28 -6.39 10.90
C LEU A 384 -1.08 -7.90 11.10
N ARG A 385 -0.10 -8.31 11.91
CA ARG A 385 0.15 -9.72 12.23
C ARG A 385 -1.07 -10.37 12.90
N ARG A 386 -1.71 -9.67 13.85
CA ARG A 386 -2.96 -10.15 14.47
C ARG A 386 -4.08 -10.30 13.45
N MET A 387 -4.22 -9.34 12.54
CA MET A 387 -5.23 -9.35 11.48
C MET A 387 -5.04 -10.50 10.49
N GLU A 388 -3.81 -10.81 10.10
CA GLU A 388 -3.48 -11.90 9.17
C GLU A 388 -3.75 -13.28 9.78
N GLN A 389 -3.53 -13.44 11.09
CA GLN A 389 -3.71 -14.71 11.81
C GLN A 389 -5.13 -14.89 12.36
N ALA A 390 -5.93 -13.82 12.39
CA ALA A 390 -7.26 -13.80 12.95
C ALA A 390 -8.26 -14.65 12.14
N ARG A 391 -9.15 -15.34 12.87
CA ARG A 391 -10.35 -15.93 12.25
C ARG A 391 -11.27 -14.80 11.79
N ARG A 392 -11.98 -14.99 10.67
CA ARG A 392 -12.83 -13.97 10.04
C ARG A 392 -13.87 -13.32 10.97
N ASP A 393 -14.32 -14.03 11.99
CA ASP A 393 -15.34 -13.63 12.97
C ASP A 393 -14.75 -13.03 14.27
N SER A 394 -13.42 -12.98 14.41
CA SER A 394 -12.75 -12.45 15.59
C SER A 394 -12.63 -10.93 15.59
N GLN A 395 -12.42 -10.34 16.76
CA GLN A 395 -12.24 -8.88 16.90
C GLN A 395 -10.97 -8.36 16.21
N ASP A 396 -9.96 -9.22 16.08
CA ASP A 396 -8.70 -8.89 15.44
C ASP A 396 -8.77 -8.96 13.92
N ALA A 397 -9.80 -9.59 13.35
CA ALA A 397 -9.98 -9.69 11.90
C ALA A 397 -10.04 -8.30 11.23
N PRO A 398 -9.61 -8.20 9.95
CA PRO A 398 -9.83 -7.00 9.16
C PRO A 398 -11.33 -6.59 9.21
N PRO A 399 -11.64 -5.34 9.57
CA PRO A 399 -13.02 -4.87 9.62
C PRO A 399 -13.68 -4.96 8.24
N ILE A 400 -14.99 -5.25 8.24
CA ILE A 400 -15.78 -5.31 7.02
C ILE A 400 -15.82 -3.91 6.40
N PRO A 401 -15.57 -3.75 5.08
CA PRO A 401 -15.71 -2.46 4.41
C PRO A 401 -17.14 -1.91 4.60
N GLU A 402 -17.24 -0.77 5.27
CA GLU A 402 -18.50 -0.03 5.38
C GLU A 402 -18.66 0.87 4.13
N PRO A 403 -19.84 0.93 3.52
CA PRO A 403 -20.09 1.89 2.45
C PRO A 403 -19.93 3.31 2.99
N PRO A 404 -19.52 4.28 2.14
CA PRO A 404 -19.38 5.65 2.59
C PRO A 404 -20.71 6.16 3.14
N PRO A 405 -20.71 6.95 4.24
CA PRO A 405 -21.92 7.56 4.73
C PRO A 405 -22.57 8.42 3.63
N PRO A 406 -23.91 8.43 3.53
CA PRO A 406 -24.58 9.25 2.53
C PRO A 406 -24.23 10.73 2.73
N PRO A 407 -24.11 11.52 1.65
CA PRO A 407 -23.73 12.91 1.75
C PRO A 407 -24.77 13.68 2.57
N ARG A 408 -24.29 14.59 3.42
CA ARG A 408 -25.16 15.38 4.29
C ARG A 408 -26.08 16.24 3.46
N ARG A 409 -27.36 16.27 3.85
CA ARG A 409 -28.33 17.16 3.22
C ARG A 409 -27.84 18.62 3.30
N PRO A 410 -27.81 19.37 2.18
CA PRO A 410 -27.49 20.78 2.19
C PRO A 410 -28.60 21.60 2.88
N ASN A 411 -28.21 22.75 3.45
CA ASN A 411 -29.17 23.70 4.05
C ASN A 411 -30.22 24.18 3.03
N ARG A 412 -29.87 24.21 1.73
CA ARG A 412 -30.76 24.57 0.64
C ARG A 412 -30.52 23.69 -0.59
N TRP A 413 -31.58 23.19 -1.19
CA TRP A 413 -31.53 22.48 -2.47
C TRP A 413 -31.40 23.47 -3.63
N THR A 414 -30.50 23.17 -4.57
CA THR A 414 -30.28 23.92 -5.81
C THR A 414 -30.19 22.95 -6.99
N PRO A 415 -30.45 23.41 -8.23
CA PRO A 415 -30.25 22.56 -9.41
C PRO A 415 -28.87 21.90 -9.48
N SER A 416 -27.83 22.57 -8.98
CA SER A 416 -26.44 22.10 -9.01
C SER A 416 -26.10 21.04 -7.95
N ASN A 417 -26.75 21.04 -6.78
CA ASN A 417 -26.37 20.13 -5.69
C ASN A 417 -27.19 18.84 -5.62
N ILE A 418 -28.34 18.77 -6.31
CA ILE A 418 -29.23 17.60 -6.29
C ILE A 418 -28.55 16.33 -6.79
N ARG A 419 -27.72 16.43 -7.85
CA ARG A 419 -27.07 15.26 -8.45
C ARG A 419 -26.19 14.50 -7.45
N GLY A 420 -25.51 15.22 -6.57
CA GLY A 420 -24.69 14.63 -5.50
C GLY A 420 -25.50 14.02 -4.34
N HIS A 421 -26.82 14.19 -4.30
CA HIS A 421 -27.68 13.84 -3.16
C HIS A 421 -28.96 13.13 -3.59
N MET A 422 -28.94 12.38 -4.70
CA MET A 422 -30.14 11.77 -5.28
C MET A 422 -30.91 10.86 -4.30
N TYR A 423 -30.20 10.10 -3.48
CA TYR A 423 -30.81 9.18 -2.51
C TYR A 423 -31.09 9.82 -1.15
N THR A 424 -30.77 11.10 -0.98
CA THR A 424 -31.10 11.85 0.23
C THR A 424 -32.57 12.26 0.19
N SER A 425 -33.24 12.22 1.36
CA SER A 425 -34.61 12.68 1.48
C SER A 425 -34.72 14.18 1.18
N ILE A 426 -35.75 14.57 0.42
CA ILE A 426 -36.02 15.98 0.08
C ILE A 426 -36.28 16.79 1.36
N LEU A 427 -37.00 16.21 2.32
CA LEU A 427 -37.36 16.80 3.61
C LEU A 427 -36.57 16.19 4.76
N PRO A 428 -36.45 16.89 5.91
CA PRO A 428 -35.83 16.30 7.09
C PRO A 428 -36.75 15.19 7.58
N ASN A 429 -36.22 13.97 7.78
CA ASN A 429 -37.00 12.79 8.16
C ASN A 429 -38.13 12.44 7.17
N GLY A 430 -38.03 12.90 5.92
CA GLY A 430 -38.99 12.58 4.86
C GLY A 430 -38.68 11.25 4.18
N ASN A 431 -39.68 10.70 3.50
CA ASN A 431 -39.58 9.41 2.80
C ASN A 431 -39.39 9.56 1.28
N PHE A 432 -39.51 10.79 0.76
CA PHE A 432 -39.34 11.07 -0.67
C PHE A 432 -37.92 11.56 -0.96
N THR A 433 -37.34 11.03 -2.02
CA THR A 433 -35.95 11.28 -2.45
C THR A 433 -35.90 12.06 -3.76
N TRP A 434 -34.76 12.68 -4.02
CA TRP A 434 -34.52 13.33 -5.32
C TRP A 434 -34.47 12.34 -6.49
N ALA A 435 -34.06 11.09 -6.24
CA ALA A 435 -34.08 10.02 -7.24
C ALA A 435 -35.51 9.75 -7.73
N GLU A 436 -36.49 9.72 -6.84
CA GLU A 436 -37.90 9.57 -7.21
C GLU A 436 -38.42 10.79 -7.97
N ALA A 437 -38.13 12.00 -7.47
CA ALA A 437 -38.60 13.25 -8.08
C ALA A 437 -38.03 13.48 -9.50
N THR A 438 -36.82 12.99 -9.76
CA THR A 438 -36.07 13.22 -11.02
C THR A 438 -35.97 11.98 -11.91
N HIS A 439 -36.70 10.91 -11.59
CA HIS A 439 -36.66 9.64 -12.32
C HIS A 439 -35.22 9.13 -12.50
N GLY A 440 -34.53 8.90 -11.38
CA GLY A 440 -33.13 8.44 -11.37
C GLY A 440 -32.16 9.46 -11.95
N GLY A 441 -32.45 10.77 -11.83
CA GLY A 441 -31.56 11.84 -12.31
C GLY A 441 -31.65 12.12 -13.82
N THR A 442 -32.56 11.44 -14.53
CA THR A 442 -32.78 11.67 -15.97
C THR A 442 -33.64 12.90 -16.25
N ARG A 443 -34.40 13.37 -15.25
CA ARG A 443 -35.31 14.51 -15.32
C ARG A 443 -34.89 15.54 -14.30
N MET A 444 -33.80 16.26 -14.56
CA MET A 444 -33.27 17.25 -13.63
C MET A 444 -34.06 18.57 -13.68
N PRO A 445 -34.39 19.18 -12.54
CA PRO A 445 -35.07 20.47 -12.51
C PRO A 445 -34.16 21.56 -13.11
N PRO A 446 -34.65 22.37 -14.07
CA PRO A 446 -33.81 23.29 -14.84
C PRO A 446 -33.48 24.58 -14.08
N ASN A 447 -34.27 24.91 -13.07
CA ASN A 447 -34.14 26.15 -12.32
C ASN A 447 -34.64 25.99 -10.88
N GLN A 448 -34.37 27.01 -10.06
CA GLN A 448 -34.72 27.01 -8.65
C GLN A 448 -36.24 26.97 -8.41
N ALA A 449 -37.05 27.55 -9.30
CA ALA A 449 -38.50 27.56 -9.14
C ALA A 449 -39.09 26.13 -9.20
N THR A 450 -38.56 25.28 -10.09
CA THR A 450 -38.91 23.85 -10.14
C THR A 450 -38.42 23.09 -8.90
N VAL A 451 -37.22 23.39 -8.40
CA VAL A 451 -36.69 22.81 -7.15
C VAL A 451 -37.61 23.14 -5.97
N ASP A 452 -37.96 24.41 -5.81
CA ASP A 452 -38.84 24.88 -4.74
C ASP A 452 -40.24 24.27 -4.88
N ALA A 453 -40.73 24.08 -6.11
CA ALA A 453 -42.00 23.41 -6.38
C ALA A 453 -42.00 21.94 -5.95
N ILE A 454 -40.93 21.20 -6.26
CA ILE A 454 -40.74 19.81 -5.83
C ILE A 454 -40.70 19.74 -4.29
N VAL A 455 -39.97 20.64 -3.64
CA VAL A 455 -39.91 20.69 -2.16
C VAL A 455 -41.30 20.95 -1.56
N ARG A 456 -42.09 21.87 -2.14
CA ARG A 456 -43.46 22.16 -1.68
C ARG A 456 -44.39 20.94 -1.79
N ILE A 457 -44.47 20.31 -2.96
CA ILE A 457 -45.33 19.13 -3.11
C ILE A 457 -44.83 17.95 -2.26
N ALA A 458 -43.51 17.80 -2.04
CA ALA A 458 -42.98 16.79 -1.14
C ALA A 458 -43.51 16.97 0.31
N GLN A 459 -43.66 18.21 0.79
CA GLN A 459 -44.21 18.49 2.13
C GLN A 459 -45.67 18.03 2.24
N LEU A 460 -46.49 18.35 1.25
CA LEU A 460 -47.89 17.93 1.21
C LEU A 460 -48.03 16.41 1.04
N ALA A 461 -47.23 15.82 0.15
CA ALA A 461 -47.21 14.39 -0.08
C ALA A 461 -46.76 13.61 1.16
N GLN A 462 -45.84 14.14 1.96
CA GLN A 462 -45.43 13.50 3.23
C GLN A 462 -46.60 13.44 4.21
N GLN A 463 -47.35 14.54 4.35
CA GLN A 463 -48.57 14.55 5.17
C GLN A 463 -49.62 13.54 4.66
N ALA A 464 -49.74 13.38 3.32
CA ALA A 464 -50.64 12.38 2.74
C ALA A 464 -50.19 10.96 3.04
N ARG A 465 -48.91 10.68 2.84
CA ARG A 465 -48.31 9.39 3.16
C ARG A 465 -48.51 9.01 4.62
N ASP A 466 -48.32 9.95 5.54
CA ASP A 466 -48.47 9.74 6.98
C ASP A 466 -49.93 9.44 7.36
N ARG A 467 -50.90 10.10 6.71
CA ARG A 467 -52.34 9.84 6.93
C ARG A 467 -52.83 8.53 6.33
N ILE A 468 -52.34 8.17 5.15
CA ILE A 468 -52.67 6.91 4.48
C ILE A 468 -52.02 5.72 5.21
N GLY A 469 -50.88 5.94 5.88
CA GLY A 469 -50.16 4.92 6.62
C GLY A 469 -49.50 3.86 5.73
N ARG A 470 -49.30 4.17 4.44
CA ARG A 470 -48.65 3.27 3.45
C ARG A 470 -47.60 3.99 2.63
N PRO A 471 -46.55 3.29 2.17
CA PRO A 471 -45.57 3.86 1.24
C PRO A 471 -46.22 4.26 -0.09
N PHE A 472 -45.88 5.45 -0.58
CA PHE A 472 -46.27 5.90 -1.91
C PHE A 472 -45.23 5.41 -2.92
N ARG A 473 -45.64 4.63 -3.90
CA ARG A 473 -44.80 4.17 -5.01
C ARG A 473 -44.88 5.19 -6.14
N ILE A 474 -43.85 6.02 -6.28
CA ILE A 474 -43.80 7.11 -7.24
C ILE A 474 -43.58 6.56 -8.65
N THR A 475 -44.49 6.85 -9.58
CA THR A 475 -44.34 6.48 -11.00
C THR A 475 -43.85 7.65 -11.83
N SER A 476 -44.29 8.87 -11.49
CA SER A 476 -43.89 10.09 -12.17
C SER A 476 -43.99 11.29 -11.24
N TRP A 477 -43.06 12.23 -11.38
CA TRP A 477 -43.04 13.48 -10.63
C TRP A 477 -42.66 14.63 -11.56
N TYR A 478 -41.42 15.12 -11.55
CA TYR A 478 -41.05 16.15 -12.52
C TYR A 478 -40.93 15.56 -13.93
N ARG A 479 -41.58 16.21 -14.92
CA ARG A 479 -41.50 15.86 -16.34
C ARG A 479 -41.05 17.07 -17.14
N PRO A 480 -39.84 17.06 -17.72
CA PRO A 480 -39.43 18.06 -18.70
C PRO A 480 -40.47 18.20 -19.83
N PRO A 481 -40.65 19.40 -20.42
CA PRO A 481 -41.67 19.65 -21.44
C PRO A 481 -41.68 18.63 -22.59
N GLU A 482 -40.50 18.21 -23.05
CA GLU A 482 -40.30 17.22 -24.10
C GLU A 482 -40.65 15.79 -23.67
N VAL A 483 -40.46 15.44 -22.40
CA VAL A 483 -40.93 14.17 -21.84
C VAL A 483 -42.46 14.19 -21.73
N ASN A 484 -43.03 15.28 -21.22
CA ASN A 484 -44.48 15.43 -21.07
C ASN A 484 -45.21 15.32 -22.41
N ARG A 485 -44.70 15.95 -23.47
CA ARG A 485 -45.26 15.84 -24.84
C ARG A 485 -45.23 14.41 -25.37
N ARG A 486 -44.12 13.68 -25.18
CA ARG A 486 -43.96 12.30 -25.65
C ARG A 486 -44.95 11.33 -25.00
N VAL A 487 -45.32 11.56 -23.74
CA VAL A 487 -46.28 10.74 -23.02
C VAL A 487 -47.74 11.21 -23.19
N GLY A 488 -48.00 12.15 -24.12
CA GLY A 488 -49.34 12.68 -24.37
C GLY A 488 -49.91 13.54 -23.23
N GLY A 489 -49.04 14.12 -22.39
CA GLY A 489 -49.46 14.97 -21.28
C GLY A 489 -50.04 16.31 -21.75
N ALA A 490 -50.95 16.88 -20.95
CA ALA A 490 -51.50 18.22 -21.21
C ALA A 490 -50.40 19.29 -21.27
N SER A 491 -50.60 20.32 -22.10
CA SER A 491 -49.64 21.43 -22.28
C SER A 491 -49.33 22.18 -20.98
N GLU A 492 -50.35 22.36 -20.14
CA GLU A 492 -50.26 23.04 -18.84
C GLU A 492 -50.13 22.04 -17.67
N SER A 493 -49.48 20.89 -17.89
CA SER A 493 -49.35 19.86 -16.86
C SER A 493 -48.50 20.33 -15.69
N ARG A 494 -49.02 20.11 -14.47
CA ARG A 494 -48.33 20.40 -13.20
C ARG A 494 -47.01 19.63 -13.03
N HIS A 495 -46.85 18.49 -13.71
CA HIS A 495 -45.57 17.78 -13.76
C HIS A 495 -44.44 18.61 -14.40
N ILE A 496 -44.76 19.53 -15.32
CA ILE A 496 -43.77 20.39 -15.99
C ILE A 496 -43.20 21.45 -15.06
N VAL A 497 -43.97 21.89 -14.06
CA VAL A 497 -43.48 22.85 -13.06
C VAL A 497 -42.88 22.17 -11.83
N GLY A 498 -43.02 20.85 -11.71
CA GLY A 498 -42.42 20.02 -10.64
C GLY A 498 -43.30 19.84 -9.40
N ASP A 499 -44.55 20.29 -9.42
CA ASP A 499 -45.43 20.26 -8.25
C ASP A 499 -46.54 19.19 -8.30
N ALA A 500 -46.35 18.15 -9.12
CA ALA A 500 -47.26 17.03 -9.25
C ALA A 500 -46.58 15.67 -9.09
N ILE A 501 -47.34 14.70 -8.58
CA ILE A 501 -46.91 13.33 -8.33
C ILE A 501 -48.00 12.38 -8.80
N ASP A 502 -47.60 11.42 -9.63
CA ASP A 502 -48.36 10.22 -9.94
C ASP A 502 -47.80 9.07 -9.10
N PHE A 503 -48.66 8.34 -8.40
CA PHE A 503 -48.25 7.27 -7.49
C PHE A 503 -49.34 6.22 -7.32
N TYR A 504 -48.95 5.06 -6.77
CA TYR A 504 -49.87 4.05 -6.27
C TYR A 504 -49.44 3.60 -4.86
N CYS A 505 -50.32 2.88 -4.17
CA CYS A 505 -50.03 2.27 -2.87
C CYS A 505 -50.39 0.80 -2.93
N ASP A 506 -49.45 -0.07 -2.57
CA ASP A 506 -49.67 -1.53 -2.57
C ASP A 506 -50.93 -1.86 -1.73
N GLY A 507 -51.90 -2.52 -2.38
CA GLY A 507 -53.17 -2.92 -1.76
C GLY A 507 -54.27 -1.84 -1.68
N LEU A 508 -54.09 -0.67 -2.32
CA LEU A 508 -55.15 0.35 -2.46
C LEU A 508 -55.36 0.70 -3.94
N SER A 509 -56.63 0.74 -4.36
CA SER A 509 -57.01 1.29 -5.66
C SER A 509 -56.89 2.82 -5.67
N GLY A 510 -56.73 3.39 -6.87
CA GLY A 510 -56.78 4.83 -7.10
C GLY A 510 -58.11 5.44 -6.67
N ASN A 511 -59.22 4.68 -6.69
CA ASN A 511 -60.50 5.09 -6.11
C ASN A 511 -60.41 5.25 -4.59
N GLN A 512 -59.83 4.29 -3.86
CA GLN A 512 -59.66 4.36 -2.41
C GLN A 512 -58.73 5.51 -2.01
N LEU A 513 -57.61 5.68 -2.73
CA LEU A 513 -56.69 6.81 -2.53
C LEU A 513 -57.39 8.14 -2.77
N TYR A 514 -58.13 8.27 -3.87
CA TYR A 514 -58.90 9.48 -4.18
C TYR A 514 -59.89 9.81 -3.05
N TRP A 515 -60.67 8.85 -2.57
CA TRP A 515 -61.65 9.11 -1.51
C TRP A 515 -61.00 9.43 -0.16
N ALA A 516 -59.85 8.83 0.15
CA ALA A 516 -59.11 9.12 1.37
C ALA A 516 -58.45 10.51 1.37
N LEU A 517 -58.05 11.01 0.19
CA LEU A 517 -57.38 12.30 0.02
C LEU A 517 -58.33 13.46 -0.25
N ASP A 518 -59.44 13.22 -0.96
CA ASP A 518 -60.36 14.25 -1.41
C ASP A 518 -60.79 15.25 -0.31
N PRO A 519 -61.18 14.83 0.91
CA PRO A 519 -61.70 15.74 1.94
C PRO A 519 -60.74 16.86 2.35
N TRP A 520 -59.44 16.64 2.23
CA TRP A 520 -58.43 17.53 2.82
C TRP A 520 -57.31 17.94 1.88
N TRP A 521 -57.15 17.26 0.73
CA TRP A 521 -56.08 17.60 -0.21
C TRP A 521 -56.32 18.99 -0.84
N PRO A 522 -55.39 19.95 -0.66
CA PRO A 522 -55.63 21.35 -0.99
C PRO A 522 -55.51 21.65 -2.50
N GLY A 523 -54.71 20.87 -3.24
CA GLY A 523 -54.46 21.10 -4.66
C GLY A 523 -55.28 20.19 -5.58
N GLY A 524 -54.70 19.81 -6.72
CA GLY A 524 -55.33 18.89 -7.66
C GLY A 524 -55.27 17.43 -7.20
N LEU A 525 -56.34 16.68 -7.43
CA LEU A 525 -56.44 15.25 -7.13
C LEU A 525 -57.16 14.55 -8.28
N GLY A 526 -56.52 13.51 -8.82
CA GLY A 526 -56.98 12.76 -9.97
C GLY A 526 -56.96 11.25 -9.77
N ARG A 527 -57.79 10.56 -10.54
CA ARG A 527 -57.81 9.09 -10.66
C ARG A 527 -58.09 8.67 -12.10
N TYR A 528 -57.66 7.46 -12.46
CA TYR A 528 -57.69 6.97 -13.84
C TYR A 528 -58.42 5.62 -13.94
N GLN A 529 -59.35 5.49 -14.89
CA GLN A 529 -60.06 4.24 -15.18
C GLN A 529 -59.14 3.21 -15.84
N GLN A 530 -58.30 3.67 -16.77
CA GLN A 530 -57.33 2.81 -17.47
C GLN A 530 -56.21 2.32 -16.55
N PHE A 531 -55.87 3.10 -15.52
CA PHE A 531 -54.85 2.76 -14.51
C PHE A 531 -55.50 2.76 -13.12
N PRO A 532 -56.25 1.69 -12.76
CA PRO A 532 -57.15 1.68 -11.60
C PRO A 532 -56.45 1.82 -10.25
N GLU A 533 -55.13 1.63 -10.20
CA GLU A 533 -54.29 1.78 -8.99
C GLU A 533 -53.61 3.17 -8.91
N LEU A 534 -53.57 3.90 -10.03
CA LEU A 534 -52.85 5.17 -10.13
C LEU A 534 -53.70 6.32 -9.58
N SER A 535 -53.08 7.13 -8.73
CA SER A 535 -53.61 8.41 -8.28
C SER A 535 -52.65 9.54 -8.64
N HIS A 536 -53.23 10.71 -8.89
CA HIS A 536 -52.50 11.94 -9.15
C HIS A 536 -52.74 12.93 -8.04
N ILE A 537 -51.69 13.61 -7.58
CA ILE A 537 -51.77 14.78 -6.71
C ILE A 537 -50.92 15.92 -7.26
N ASP A 538 -51.37 17.16 -7.09
CA ASP A 538 -50.55 18.35 -7.32
C ASP A 538 -50.78 19.44 -6.28
N ALA A 539 -49.87 20.42 -6.21
CA ALA A 539 -49.85 21.51 -5.23
C ALA A 539 -50.32 22.86 -5.82
N ARG A 540 -51.20 22.85 -6.83
CA ARG A 540 -51.80 24.09 -7.33
C ARG A 540 -52.57 24.82 -6.21
N SER A 541 -52.73 26.14 -6.33
CA SER A 541 -53.31 27.01 -5.30
C SER A 541 -54.83 26.89 -5.10
N TYR A 542 -55.49 25.97 -5.79
CA TYR A 542 -56.93 25.77 -5.71
C TYR A 542 -57.29 24.28 -5.84
N ARG A 543 -58.45 23.90 -5.30
CA ARG A 543 -58.93 22.52 -5.35
C ARG A 543 -59.38 22.16 -6.76
N ALA A 544 -58.80 21.12 -7.35
CA ALA A 544 -59.20 20.59 -8.66
C ALA A 544 -59.41 19.07 -8.58
N ARG A 545 -60.44 18.54 -9.24
CA ARG A 545 -60.82 17.13 -9.18
C ARG A 545 -61.16 16.61 -10.57
N TRP A 546 -60.58 15.48 -10.96
CA TRP A 546 -60.88 14.85 -12.24
C TRP A 546 -60.86 13.33 -12.16
N LYS A 547 -61.56 12.72 -13.11
CA LYS A 547 -61.69 11.28 -13.30
C LYS A 547 -61.48 11.05 -14.79
N HIS A 548 -60.36 10.44 -15.15
CA HIS A 548 -60.00 10.15 -16.54
C HIS A 548 -60.08 8.68 -16.86
#